data_AF-A0A8T7DLR5-F1
#
_entry.id   AF-A0A8T7DLR5-F1
#
_cell.length_a   1.000
_cell.length_b   1.000
_cell.length_c   1.000
_cell.angle_alpha   90.00
_cell.angle_beta   90.00
_cell.angle_gamma   90.00
#
_symmetry.space_group_name_H-M   'P 1'
#
loop_
_entity.id
_entity.type
_entity.pdbx_description
1 polymer ?
#
loop_
_entity_poly.entity_id
_entity_poly.type
_entity_poly.pdbx_seq_one_letter_code
_entity_poly.pdbx_strand_id
1 'polypeptide(L)' 'MTLEKARELIAMHVELGSGYNRNAARMVLGEVMRDHGQKAVDQLIRDYGLDQKWGIEPGTRFESAFK' A
#
# COMPACT_ATOMS: atom_id res chain seq x y z
N MET A 1 -5.65 10.90 0.48
CA MET A 1 -6.27 9.99 1.47
C MET A 1 -5.60 10.13 2.83
N THR A 2 -6.31 9.83 3.92
CA THR A 2 -5.70 9.78 5.26
C THR A 2 -4.98 8.46 5.48
N LEU A 3 -3.96 8.44 6.36
CA LEU A 3 -3.24 7.20 6.70
C LEU A 3 -4.15 6.17 7.39
N GLU A 4 -5.13 6.63 8.15
CA GLU A 4 -6.14 5.75 8.74
C GLU A 4 -6.95 5.02 7.66
N LYS A 5 -7.42 5.76 6.64
CA LYS A 5 -8.13 5.13 5.54
C LYS A 5 -7.24 4.17 4.74
N ALA A 6 -5.97 4.48 4.59
CA ALA A 6 -5.01 3.61 3.91
C ALA A 6 -4.87 2.27 4.66
N ARG A 7 -4.75 2.32 5.98
CA ARG A 7 -4.65 1.15 6.85
C ARG A 7 -5.89 0.26 6.73
N GLU A 8 -7.09 0.84 6.78
CA GLU A 8 -8.33 0.08 6.58
C GLU A 8 -8.35 -0.66 5.24
N LEU A 9 -8.03 0.04 4.15
CA LEU A 9 -8.08 -0.53 2.81
C LEU A 9 -7.01 -1.62 2.61
N ILE A 10 -5.78 -1.38 3.07
CA ILE A 10 -4.71 -2.39 2.99
C ILE A 10 -5.08 -3.63 3.81
N ALA A 11 -5.58 -3.47 5.03
CA ALA A 11 -6.00 -4.60 5.86
C ALA A 11 -7.04 -5.47 5.14
N MET A 12 -8.09 -4.86 4.60
CA MET A 12 -9.13 -5.55 3.83
C MET A 12 -8.57 -6.32 2.63
N HIS A 13 -7.66 -5.71 1.85
CA HIS A 13 -7.03 -6.38 0.70
C HIS A 13 -6.14 -7.56 1.13
N VAL A 14 -5.42 -7.39 2.22
CA VAL A 14 -4.51 -8.40 2.77
C VAL A 14 -5.27 -9.62 3.31
N GLU A 15 -6.45 -9.43 3.89
CA GLU A 15 -7.33 -10.53 4.35
C GLU A 15 -7.89 -11.36 3.19
N LEU A 16 -8.22 -10.72 2.06
CA LEU A 16 -8.83 -11.39 0.90
C LEU A 16 -7.82 -12.13 -0.01
N GLY A 17 -6.51 -11.91 0.15
CA GLY A 17 -5.42 -12.81 -0.31
C GLY A 17 -5.17 -13.02 -1.83
N SER A 18 -5.99 -12.51 -2.75
CA SER A 18 -5.82 -12.72 -4.21
C SER A 18 -4.84 -11.75 -4.91
N GLY A 19 -4.40 -12.09 -6.13
CA GLY A 19 -3.56 -11.21 -6.97
C GLY A 19 -4.22 -9.89 -7.39
N TYR A 20 -5.56 -9.82 -7.42
CA TYR A 20 -6.29 -8.56 -7.61
C TYR A 20 -6.10 -7.62 -6.41
N ASN A 21 -6.07 -8.18 -5.19
CA ASN A 21 -5.85 -7.41 -3.97
C ASN A 21 -4.43 -6.83 -3.89
N ARG A 22 -3.44 -7.49 -4.51
CA ARG A 22 -2.09 -6.92 -4.66
C ARG A 22 -2.12 -5.61 -5.45
N ASN A 23 -2.81 -5.58 -6.59
CA ASN A 23 -2.90 -4.36 -7.39
C ASN A 23 -3.71 -3.26 -6.68
N ALA A 24 -4.79 -3.62 -6.00
CA ALA A 24 -5.56 -2.68 -5.19
C ALA A 24 -4.71 -2.05 -4.06
N ALA A 25 -3.92 -2.86 -3.35
CA ALA A 25 -2.97 -2.36 -2.35
C ALA A 25 -1.92 -1.41 -2.97
N ARG A 26 -1.38 -1.73 -4.16
CA ARG A 26 -0.46 -0.83 -4.87
C ARG A 26 -1.07 0.52 -5.21
N MET A 27 -2.35 0.55 -5.61
CA MET A 27 -3.07 1.82 -5.85
C MET A 27 -3.19 2.65 -4.57
N VAL A 28 -3.55 2.02 -3.44
CA VAL A 28 -3.60 2.69 -2.14
C VAL A 28 -2.23 3.25 -1.74
N LEU A 29 -1.15 2.49 -1.95
CA LEU A 29 0.22 2.95 -1.69
C LEU A 29 0.62 4.13 -2.59
N GLY A 30 0.11 4.22 -3.81
CA GLY A 30 0.28 5.39 -4.70
C GLY A 30 -0.34 6.66 -4.13
N GLU A 31 -1.55 6.58 -3.59
CA GLU A 31 -2.19 7.71 -2.92
C GLU A 31 -1.42 8.13 -1.65
N VAL A 32 -0.96 7.15 -0.86
CA VAL A 32 -0.16 7.43 0.33
C VAL A 32 1.18 8.05 -0.05
N MET A 33 1.82 7.60 -1.12
CA MET A 33 3.05 8.20 -1.65
C MET A 33 2.83 9.68 -1.96
N ARG A 34 1.76 10.01 -2.69
CA ARG A 34 1.46 11.38 -3.09
C ARG A 34 1.24 12.29 -1.87
N ASP A 35 0.48 11.82 -0.88
CA ASP A 35 -0.01 12.69 0.19
C ASP A 35 0.89 12.69 1.45
N HIS A 36 1.64 11.60 1.70
CA HIS A 36 2.44 11.39 2.93
C HIS A 36 3.90 10.99 2.66
N GLY A 37 4.27 10.69 1.41
CA GLY A 37 5.63 10.37 1.00
C GLY A 37 6.11 8.95 1.32
N GLN A 38 7.35 8.67 0.89
CA GLN A 38 7.95 7.33 0.92
C GLN A 38 7.98 6.71 2.32
N LYS A 39 8.27 7.50 3.36
CA LYS A 39 8.36 6.97 4.73
C LYS A 39 7.06 6.32 5.19
N ALA A 40 5.91 6.92 4.83
CA ALA A 40 4.60 6.39 5.17
C ALA A 40 4.30 5.10 4.38
N VAL A 41 4.65 5.05 3.10
CA VAL A 41 4.55 3.86 2.26
C VAL A 41 5.38 2.70 2.86
N ASP A 42 6.63 2.96 3.19
CA ASP A 42 7.54 1.95 3.74
C ASP A 42 7.04 1.40 5.08
N GLN A 43 6.45 2.26 5.91
CA GLN A 43 5.84 1.83 7.17
C GLN A 43 4.67 0.89 6.91
N LEU A 44 3.76 1.24 6.00
CA LEU A 44 2.62 0.36 5.65
C LEU A 44 3.07 -0.97 5.05
N ILE A 45 4.13 -0.97 4.24
CA ILE A 45 4.69 -2.22 3.70
C ILE A 45 5.12 -3.15 4.83
N ARG A 46 5.81 -2.61 5.86
CA ARG A 46 6.30 -3.37 7.02
C ARG A 46 5.15 -3.80 7.93
N ASP A 47 4.21 -2.91 8.22
CA ASP A 47 3.10 -3.17 9.14
C ASP A 47 2.20 -4.31 8.67
N TYR A 48 2.04 -4.47 7.35
CA TYR A 48 1.17 -5.48 6.74
C TYR A 48 1.93 -6.65 6.09
N GLY A 49 3.26 -6.67 6.18
CA GLY A 49 4.10 -7.73 5.59
C GLY A 49 3.92 -7.89 4.08
N LEU A 50 3.78 -6.78 3.36
CA LEU A 50 3.48 -6.79 1.91
C LEU A 50 4.67 -7.28 1.07
N ASP A 51 5.87 -7.18 1.62
CA ASP A 51 7.10 -7.76 1.08
C ASP A 51 7.00 -9.28 1.02
N GLN A 52 6.61 -9.92 2.13
CA GLN A 52 6.50 -11.37 2.21
C GLN A 52 5.30 -11.91 1.45
N LYS A 53 4.15 -11.21 1.54
CA LYS A 53 2.91 -11.66 0.89
C LYS A 53 2.96 -11.49 -0.62
N TRP A 54 3.50 -10.37 -1.09
CA TRP A 54 3.34 -9.95 -2.49
C TRP A 54 4.62 -9.42 -3.12
N GLY A 55 5.78 -9.54 -2.49
CA GLY A 55 7.05 -9.03 -3.03
C GLY A 55 7.04 -7.51 -3.22
N ILE A 56 6.30 -6.78 -2.38
CA ILE A 56 6.28 -5.31 -2.40
C ILE A 56 7.31 -4.82 -1.39
N GLU A 57 8.50 -4.45 -1.87
CA GLU A 57 9.62 -4.09 -0.99
C GLU A 57 9.56 -2.62 -0.51
N PRO A 58 9.97 -2.31 0.73
CA PRO A 58 10.21 -0.93 1.15
C PRO A 58 11.19 -0.22 0.21
N GLY A 59 10.96 1.08 -0.04
CA GLY A 59 11.69 1.84 -1.04
C GLY A 59 11.12 1.73 -2.46
N THR A 60 10.15 0.84 -2.69
CA THR A 60 9.39 0.83 -3.95
C THR A 60 8.65 2.16 -4.11
N ARG A 61 8.78 2.77 -5.29
CA ARG A 61 8.01 3.96 -5.65
C ARG A 61 6.70 3.58 -6.31
N PHE A 62 5.64 4.28 -5.92
CA PHE A 62 4.31 4.14 -6.48
C PHE A 62 3.86 5.46 -7.05
N GLU A 63 3.33 5.40 -8.27
CA GLU A 63 2.62 6.53 -8.86
C GLU A 63 1.16 6.47 -8.41
N SER A 64 0.65 7.62 -7.99
CA SER A 64 -0.77 7.81 -7.75
C SER A 64 -1.54 7.66 -9.05
N ALA A 65 -2.58 6.82 -9.05
CA ALA A 65 -3.44 6.63 -10.23
C ALA A 65 -4.33 7.86 -10.51
N PHE A 66 -4.48 8.73 -9.53
CA PHE A 66 -5.27 9.96 -9.63
C PHE A 66 -4.33 11.18 -9.68
N LYS A 67 -4.60 12.09 -10.63
CA LYS A 67 -3.88 13.37 -10.78
C LYS A 67 -4.28 14.37 -9.72
#